data_AF-A0A5C8VCE8-F1
#
_entry.id   AF-A0A5C8VCE8-F1
#
_cell.length_a   1.000
_cell.length_b   1.000
_cell.length_c   1.000
_cell.angle_alpha   90.00
_cell.angle_beta   90.00
_cell.angle_gamma   90.00
#
_symmetry.space_group_name_H-M   'P 1'
#
loop_
_entity.id
_entity.type
_entity.pdbx_description
1 polymer ?
#
loop_
_entity_poly.entity_id
_entity_poly.type
_entity_poly.pdbx_seq_one_letter_code
_entity_poly.pdbx_strand_id
1 'polypeptide(L)' 'DSFLNFFRSSAVTLKVEGLYVNLDRGTRNQGVLLVNAANLAPAYVTPIGRRDDEFAVVRAGLNYKFGSY' A
#
# COMPACT_ATOMS: atom_id res chain seq x y z
N ASP A 1 37.30 -9.45 21.00
CA ASP A 1 36.79 -8.16 20.51
C ASP A 1 35.41 -8.31 19.88
N SER A 2 34.45 -7.58 20.40
CA SER A 2 33.02 -7.80 20.18
C SER A 2 32.53 -7.16 18.87
N PHE A 3 31.79 -7.95 18.10
CA PHE A 3 31.15 -7.70 16.80
C PHE A 3 30.20 -6.47 16.74
N LEU A 4 30.00 -5.72 17.84
CA LEU A 4 29.14 -4.54 17.91
C LEU A 4 29.87 -3.21 17.69
N ASN A 5 31.14 -3.25 17.26
CA ASN A 5 31.98 -2.08 17.08
C ASN A 5 31.96 -1.48 15.66
N PHE A 6 30.90 -1.71 14.87
CA PHE A 6 30.82 -1.24 13.48
C PHE A 6 30.30 0.21 13.32
N PHE A 7 29.73 0.83 14.36
CA PHE A 7 29.13 2.18 14.26
C PHE A 7 29.98 3.32 14.80
N ARG A 8 31.16 3.06 15.37
CA ARG A 8 31.95 4.12 16.01
C ARG A 8 33.09 4.67 15.16
N SER A 9 33.36 4.15 13.95
CA SER A 9 34.53 4.59 13.17
C SER A 9 34.34 4.83 11.66
N SER A 10 33.17 4.62 11.06
CA SER A 10 33.07 4.79 9.59
C SER A 10 31.69 5.29 9.21
N ALA A 11 31.59 6.59 8.92
CA ALA A 11 30.91 7.24 7.79
C ALA A 11 29.70 6.58 7.06
N VAL A 12 28.97 5.63 7.64
CA VAL A 12 27.93 4.84 6.94
C VAL A 12 26.61 4.90 7.69
N THR A 13 25.55 5.27 6.97
CA THR A 13 24.18 5.31 7.50
C THR A 13 23.25 4.47 6.64
N LEU A 14 22.56 3.53 7.28
CA LEU A 14 21.47 2.74 6.69
C LEU A 14 20.14 3.44 6.91
N LYS A 15 19.25 3.39 5.91
CA LYS A 15 17.87 3.88 6.00
C LYS A 15 16.91 2.86 5.37
N VAL A 16 15.78 2.63 6.02
CA VAL A 16 14.68 1.82 5.49
C VAL A 16 13.39 2.57 5.79
N GLU A 17 12.57 2.77 4.76
CA GLU A 17 11.27 3.42 4.85
C GLU A 17 10.23 2.59 4.08
N GLY A 18 9.02 2.49 4.63
CA GLY A 18 7.93 1.73 4.04
C GLY A 18 6.62 2.51 4.17
N LEU A 19 5.82 2.47 3.12
CA LEU A 19 4.48 3.06 3.08
C LEU A 19 3.48 1.98 2.69
N TYR A 20 2.49 1.79 3.55
CA TYR A 20 1.36 0.91 3.31
C TYR A 20 0.08 1.74 3.22
N VAL A 21 -0.71 1.52 2.19
CA VAL A 21 -1.99 2.22 2.01
C VAL A 21 -3.07 1.19 1.70
N ASN A 22 -4.12 1.23 2.53
CA ASN A 22 -5.35 0.49 2.30
C ASN A 22 -6.46 1.50 1.99
N LEU A 23 -7.03 1.39 0.80
CA LEU A 23 -8.15 2.21 0.36
C LEU A 23 -9.45 1.41 0.54
N ASP A 24 -9.94 1.32 1.78
CA ASP A 24 -11.29 0.78 2.01
C ASP A 24 -12.33 1.79 1.50
N ARG A 25 -12.76 1.58 0.26
CA ARG A 25 -13.89 2.28 -0.32
C ARG A 25 -15.15 1.57 0.17
N GLY A 26 -15.49 1.79 1.45
CA GLY A 26 -16.69 1.26 2.09
C GLY A 26 -17.85 1.35 1.12
N THR A 27 -18.53 0.22 0.92
CA THR A 27 -19.42 -0.18 -0.20
C THR A 27 -20.61 0.76 -0.44
N ARG A 28 -20.36 2.05 -0.62
CA ARG A 28 -21.34 3.13 -0.54
C ARG A 28 -22.07 3.40 -1.85
N ASN A 29 -21.93 2.53 -2.86
CA ASN A 29 -22.80 2.43 -4.04
C ASN A 29 -22.15 1.48 -5.06
N GLN A 30 -22.21 0.19 -4.77
CA GLN A 30 -21.64 -0.85 -5.62
C GLN A 30 -22.78 -1.71 -6.21
N GLY A 31 -23.74 -1.07 -6.89
CA GLY A 31 -24.78 -1.76 -7.66
C GLY A 31 -25.86 -0.80 -8.16
N VAL A 32 -26.21 -0.88 -9.45
CA VAL A 32 -27.47 -0.34 -9.95
C VAL A 32 -28.45 -1.50 -10.02
N LEU A 33 -29.52 -1.43 -9.24
CA LEU A 33 -30.65 -2.34 -9.33
C LEU A 33 -31.75 -1.65 -10.15
N LEU A 34 -31.99 -2.14 -11.36
CA LEU A 34 -33.13 -1.70 -12.16
C LEU A 34 -34.28 -2.69 -11.93
N VAL A 35 -35.44 -2.19 -11.50
CA VAL A 35 -36.63 -2.98 -11.23
C VAL A 35 -37.74 -2.58 -12.20
N ASN A 36 -38.44 -3.55 -12.77
CA ASN A 36 -39.63 -3.28 -13.57
C ASN A 36 -40.79 -2.87 -12.64
N ALA A 37 -41.27 -1.64 -12.77
CA ALA A 37 -42.31 -1.09 -11.90
C ALA A 37 -43.67 -1.81 -12.01
N ALA A 38 -43.94 -2.53 -13.10
CA ALA A 38 -45.22 -3.20 -13.32
C ALA A 38 -45.38 -4.49 -12.51
N ASN A 39 -44.27 -5.17 -12.18
CA ASN A 39 -44.27 -6.47 -11.49
C ASN A 39 -43.21 -6.58 -10.39
N LEU A 40 -42.50 -5.49 -10.09
CA LEU A 40 -41.43 -5.41 -9.10
C LEU A 40 -40.30 -6.44 -9.31
N ALA A 41 -40.20 -7.01 -10.52
CA ALA A 41 -39.18 -7.99 -10.84
C ALA A 41 -37.85 -7.29 -11.19
N PRO A 42 -36.69 -7.84 -10.77
CA PRO A 42 -35.39 -7.31 -11.15
C PRO A 42 -35.22 -7.42 -12.67
N ALA A 43 -35.01 -6.28 -13.32
CA ALA A 43 -34.80 -6.18 -14.77
C ALA A 43 -33.31 -6.26 -15.12
N TYR A 44 -32.44 -5.72 -14.26
CA TYR A 44 -31.00 -5.76 -14.44
C TYR A 44 -30.28 -5.57 -13.10
N VAL A 45 -29.25 -6.38 -12.88
CA VAL A 45 -28.34 -6.29 -11.74
C VAL A 45 -26.93 -6.23 -12.27
N THR A 46 -26.21 -5.15 -11.97
CA THR A 46 -24.78 -5.08 -12.31
C THR A 46 -23.97 -5.94 -11.34
N PRO A 47 -23.18 -6.93 -11.80
CA PRO A 47 -22.28 -7.66 -10.93
C PRO A 47 -21.16 -6.70 -10.51
N ILE A 48 -21.13 -6.35 -9.23
CA ILE A 48 -20.10 -5.44 -8.76
C ILE A 48 -19.04 -6.28 -8.07
N GLY A 49 -17.96 -6.51 -8.81
CA GLY A 49 -16.75 -7.12 -8.27
C GLY A 49 -16.14 -6.18 -7.23
N ARG A 50 -15.97 -6.66 -6.00
CA ARG A 50 -15.16 -5.98 -5.00
C ARG A 50 -13.77 -5.79 -5.59
N ARG A 51 -13.37 -4.54 -5.83
CA ARG A 51 -11.98 -4.21 -6.17
C ARG A 51 -11.29 -3.83 -4.87
N ASP A 52 -10.45 -4.74 -4.39
CA ASP A 52 -9.57 -4.48 -3.26
C ASP A 52 -8.35 -3.72 -3.80
N ASP A 53 -8.40 -2.39 -3.72
CA ASP A 53 -7.33 -1.49 -4.18
C ASP A 53 -6.27 -1.34 -3.06
N GLU A 54 -5.33 -2.28 -2.99
CA GLU A 54 -4.22 -2.31 -2.01
C GLU A 54 -2.86 -2.17 -2.71
N PHE A 55 -1.98 -1.33 -2.17
CA PHE A 55 -0.60 -1.20 -2.66
C PHE A 55 0.38 -0.87 -1.53
N ALA A 56 1.55 -1.48 -1.60
CA ALA A 56 2.63 -1.30 -0.64
C ALA A 56 3.94 -0.95 -1.36
N VAL A 57 4.70 -0.01 -0.78
CA VAL A 57 6.03 0.35 -1.26
C VAL A 57 7.04 0.21 -0.14
N VAL A 58 8.16 -0.42 -0.46
CA VAL A 58 9.31 -0.52 0.42
C VAL A 58 10.51 0.12 -0.26
N ARG A 59 11.24 0.97 0.47
CA ARG A 59 12.49 1.59 0.01
C ARG A 59 13.59 1.39 1.04
N ALA A 60 14.77 1.00 0.57
CA ALA A 60 15.98 0.92 1.39
C ALA A 60 17.10 1.75 0.76
N GLY A 61 17.97 2.31 1.59
CA GLY A 61 19.06 3.17 1.15
C GLY A 61 20.29 3.07 2.06
N LEU A 62 21.46 3.20 1.43
CA LEU A 62 22.77 3.20 2.07
C LEU A 62 23.46 4.52 1.74
N ASN A 63 24.06 5.17 2.73
CA ASN A 63 24.84 6.39 2.56
C ASN A 63 26.25 6.15 3.07
N TYR A 64 27.26 6.52 2.28
CA TYR A 64 28.67 6.50 2.66
C TYR A 64 29.27 7.89 2.45
N LYS A 65 29.91 8.45 3.48
CA LYS A 65 30.63 9.72 3.36
C LYS A 65 32.08 9.46 2.96
N PHE A 66 32.44 9.84 1.74
CA PHE A 66 33.84 9.83 1.28
C PHE A 66 34.58 11.03 1.89
N GLY A 67 35.70 10.77 2.55
CA GLY A 67 36.64 11.78 3.03
C GLY A 67 38.06 11.26 2.85
N SER A 68 38.96 12.10 2.33
CA SER A 68 40.39 11.82 2.31
C SER A 68 40.90 11.77 3.74
N TYR A 69 41.67 10.73 4.04
CA TYR A 69 42.65 10.73 5.12
C TYR A 69 43.59 11.94 4.98
#